data_AF-A0A7K0LSN6-F1
#
_entry.id   AF-A0A7K0LSN6-F1
#
_cell.length_a   1.000
_cell.length_b   1.000
_cell.length_c   1.000
_cell.angle_alpha   90.00
_cell.angle_beta   90.00
_cell.angle_gamma   90.00
#
_symmetry.space_group_name_H-M   'P 1'
#
loop_
_entity.id
_entity.type
_entity.pdbx_description
1 polymer ?
#
loop_
_entity_poly.entity_id
_entity_poly.type
_entity_poly.pdbx_seq_one_letter_code
_entity_poly.pdbx_strand_id
1 'polypeptide(L)' 'VREQVTVPIIASGGAGRLDDFVPAVRAGADAVLAASIFHFGEVSIDSVKMTLATAGLPVRAMKQARPELGS' A
#
# COMPACT_ATOMS: atom_id res chain seq x y z
N VAL A 1 -18.92 -7.40 -4.36
CA VAL A 1 -17.93 -8.13 -5.21
C VAL A 1 -17.15 -9.14 -4.40
N ARG A 2 -16.49 -8.76 -3.29
CA ARG A 2 -15.73 -9.71 -2.46
C ARG A 2 -16.54 -10.93 -2.01
N GLU A 3 -17.79 -10.75 -1.61
CA GLU A 3 -18.69 -11.84 -1.21
C GLU A 3 -19.05 -12.83 -2.34
N GLN A 4 -18.75 -12.50 -3.59
CA GLN A 4 -19.13 -13.30 -4.76
C GLN A 4 -17.97 -14.13 -5.31
N VAL A 5 -16.73 -13.89 -4.87
CA VAL A 5 -15.54 -14.54 -5.42
C VAL A 5 -14.52 -14.90 -4.34
N THR A 6 -13.84 -16.03 -4.53
CA THR A 6 -12.77 -16.49 -3.62
C THR A 6 -11.37 -16.12 -4.10
N VAL A 7 -11.23 -15.73 -5.37
CA VAL A 7 -9.94 -15.31 -5.94
C VAL A 7 -9.47 -13.98 -5.33
N PRO A 8 -8.15 -13.71 -5.30
CA PRO A 8 -7.62 -12.44 -4.84
C PRO A 8 -8.11 -11.26 -5.68
N ILE A 9 -8.43 -10.14 -5.02
CA ILE A 9 -8.95 -8.92 -5.64
C ILE A 9 -7.92 -7.80 -5.51
N ILE A 10 -7.61 -7.17 -6.64
CA ILE A 10 -6.82 -5.94 -6.69
C ILE A 10 -7.78 -4.78 -6.88
N ALA A 11 -7.82 -3.86 -5.91
CA ALA A 11 -8.47 -2.57 -6.11
C ALA A 11 -7.58 -1.72 -7.03
N SER A 12 -8.05 -1.45 -8.24
CA SER A 12 -7.31 -0.70 -9.27
C SER A 12 -8.13 0.50 -9.71
N GLY A 13 -7.65 1.71 -9.41
CA GLY A 13 -8.32 2.98 -9.68
C GLY A 13 -8.95 3.63 -8.44
N GLY A 14 -9.00 4.96 -8.41
CA GLY A 14 -9.59 5.74 -7.31
C GLY A 14 -8.65 6.13 -6.16
N ALA A 15 -7.53 5.42 -5.96
CA ALA A 15 -6.50 5.82 -5.01
C ALA A 15 -5.70 7.02 -5.55
N GLY A 16 -6.01 8.22 -5.06
CA GLY A 16 -5.39 9.49 -5.42
C GLY A 16 -4.66 10.18 -4.26
N ARG A 17 -4.83 9.71 -3.02
CA ARG A 17 -4.13 10.21 -1.84
C ARG A 17 -3.80 9.07 -0.88
N LEU A 18 -2.92 9.35 0.09
CA LEU A 18 -2.47 8.38 1.09
C LEU A 18 -3.63 7.76 1.89
N ASP A 19 -4.66 8.56 2.18
CA ASP A 19 -5.81 8.15 2.98
C ASP A 19 -6.74 7.17 2.26
N ASP A 20 -6.61 7.00 0.93
CA ASP A 20 -7.45 6.06 0.16
C ASP A 20 -7.02 4.59 0.36
N PHE A 21 -5.78 4.35 0.79
CA PHE A 21 -5.19 3.00 0.84
C PHE A 21 -5.76 2.13 1.97
N VAL A 22 -5.90 2.66 3.18
CA VAL A 22 -6.42 1.90 4.34
C VAL A 22 -7.89 1.50 4.14
N PRO A 23 -8.80 2.40 3.71
CA PRO A 23 -10.17 2.04 3.40
C PRO A 23 -10.28 0.97 2.32
N ALA A 24 -9.46 1.05 1.25
CA ALA A 24 -9.49 0.06 0.17
C ALA A 24 -9.18 -1.36 0.67
N VAL A 25 -8.15 -1.52 1.51
CA VAL A 25 -7.81 -2.82 2.11
C VAL A 25 -8.91 -3.28 3.08
N ARG A 26 -9.42 -2.38 3.92
CA ARG A 26 -10.51 -2.70 4.87
C ARG A 26 -11.82 -3.07 4.19
N ALA A 27 -12.05 -2.58 2.97
CA ALA A 27 -13.19 -2.96 2.14
C ALA A 27 -13.08 -4.38 1.53
N GLY A 28 -11.97 -5.09 1.80
CA GLY A 28 -11.77 -6.48 1.38
C GLY A 28 -10.93 -6.64 0.11
N ALA A 29 -10.17 -5.62 -0.28
CA ALA A 29 -9.15 -5.77 -1.32
C ALA A 29 -7.91 -6.47 -0.76
N ASP A 30 -7.40 -7.47 -1.49
CA ASP A 30 -6.17 -8.19 -1.13
C ASP A 30 -4.91 -7.40 -1.53
N ALA A 31 -5.04 -6.53 -2.54
CA ALA A 31 -4.01 -5.58 -2.94
C ALA A 31 -4.62 -4.27 -3.49
N VAL A 32 -3.83 -3.21 -3.48
CA VAL A 32 -4.19 -1.90 -4.03
C VAL A 32 -3.18 -1.51 -5.09
N LEU A 33 -3.66 -1.03 -6.24
CA LEU A 33 -2.85 -0.54 -7.36
C LEU A 33 -3.10 0.95 -7.57
N ALA A 34 -2.02 1.73 -7.57
CA ALA A 34 -2.01 3.12 -7.97
C ALA A 34 -0.83 3.36 -8.93
N ALA A 35 -1.01 4.22 -9.94
CA ALA A 35 0.01 4.49 -10.96
C ALA A 35 0.43 5.96 -10.95
N SER A 36 -0.47 6.88 -11.31
CA SER A 36 -0.15 8.29 -11.51
C SER A 36 0.48 8.95 -10.27
N ILE A 37 -0.07 8.72 -9.09
CA ILE A 37 0.44 9.31 -7.84
C ILE A 37 1.86 8.85 -7.49
N PHE A 38 2.26 7.65 -7.93
CA PHE A 38 3.63 7.16 -7.77
C PHE A 38 4.53 7.68 -8.90
N HIS A 39 4.02 7.73 -10.12
CA HIS A 39 4.77 8.20 -11.29
C HIS A 39 5.15 9.69 -11.16
N PHE A 40 4.26 10.51 -10.62
CA PHE A 40 4.48 11.94 -10.41
C PHE A 40 5.05 12.28 -9.01
N GLY A 41 5.27 11.28 -8.16
CA GLY A 41 5.88 11.47 -6.84
C GLY A 41 5.00 12.19 -5.81
N GLU A 42 3.69 12.29 -6.05
CA GLU A 42 2.71 12.90 -5.14
C GLU A 42 2.59 12.11 -3.82
N VAL A 43 2.73 10.78 -3.91
CA VAL A 43 2.76 9.87 -2.77
C VAL A 43 3.94 8.92 -2.95
N SER A 44 4.71 8.68 -1.88
CA SER A 44 5.78 7.68 -1.92
C SER A 44 5.26 6.29 -1.53
N ILE A 45 5.89 5.25 -2.11
CA ILE A 45 5.61 3.85 -1.73
C ILE A 45 5.87 3.63 -0.24
N ASP A 46 6.90 4.28 0.31
CA ASP A 46 7.29 4.17 1.72
C ASP A 46 6.21 4.75 2.64
N SER A 47 5.64 5.93 2.30
CA SER A 47 4.54 6.53 3.05
C SER A 47 3.30 5.64 3.05
N VAL A 48 2.97 5.02 1.91
CA VAL A 48 1.85 4.04 1.83
C VAL A 48 2.12 2.85 2.74
N LYS A 49 3.30 2.26 2.67
CA LYS A 49 3.65 1.10 3.51
C LYS A 49 3.63 1.44 4.99
N MET A 50 4.16 2.59 5.38
CA MET A 50 4.12 3.05 6.76
C MET A 50 2.68 3.27 7.23
N THR A 51 1.83 3.86 6.40
CA THR A 51 0.41 4.09 6.71
C THR A 51 -0.34 2.78 6.93
N LEU A 52 -0.14 1.79 6.05
CA LEU A 52 -0.72 0.46 6.19
C LEU A 52 -0.21 -0.23 7.47
N ALA A 53 1.10 -0.18 7.72
CA ALA A 53 1.71 -0.79 8.91
C ALA A 53 1.16 -0.16 10.22
N THR A 54 1.10 1.18 10.29
CA THR A 54 0.55 1.91 11.44
C THR A 54 -0.94 1.60 11.65
N ALA A 55 -1.68 1.34 10.57
CA ALA A 55 -3.08 0.92 10.65
C ALA A 55 -3.26 -0.57 11.05
N GLY A 56 -2.17 -1.30 11.32
CA GLY A 56 -2.17 -2.72 11.69
C GLY A 56 -2.40 -3.67 10.51
N LEU A 57 -2.27 -3.19 9.27
CA LEU A 57 -2.48 -4.00 8.08
C LEU A 57 -1.17 -4.70 7.67
N PRO A 58 -1.21 -5.99 7.29
CA PRO A 58 -0.03 -6.70 6.80
C PRO A 58 0.54 -6.02 5.56
N VAL A 59 1.81 -5.67 5.63
CA VAL A 59 2.53 -5.07 4.51
C VAL A 59 3.98 -5.55 4.54
N ARG A 60 4.59 -5.72 3.36
CA ARG A 60 5.99 -6.12 3.27
C ARG A 60 6.88 -5.06 3.91
N ALA A 61 7.61 -5.46 4.96
CA ALA A 61 8.50 -4.60 5.71
C ALA A 61 9.52 -3.91 4.80
N MET A 62 9.83 -2.66 5.14
CA MET A 62 10.94 -1.95 4.51
C MET A 62 12.23 -2.62 4.95
N LYS A 63 13.10 -2.93 3.99
CA LYS A 63 14.43 -3.42 4.33
C LYS A 63 15.12 -2.27 5.07
N GLN A 64 15.47 -2.48 6.33
CA GLN A 64 16.24 -1.48 7.05
C GLN A 64 17.52 -1.21 6.27
N ALA A 65 17.90 0.06 6.16
CA ALA A 65 19.21 0.41 5.64
C ALA A 65 20.24 -0.33 6.50
N ARG A 66 21.07 -1.17 5.86
CA ARG A 66 22.18 -1.81 6.55
C ARG A 66 23.06 -0.67 7.07
N PRO A 67 23.35 -0.58 8.37
CA PRO A 67 24.27 0.43 8.85
C PRO A 67 25.57 0.27 8.06
N GLU A 68 25.99 1.36 7.40
CA GLU A 68 27.28 1.45 6.74
C GLU A 68 28.33 1.03 7.78
N LEU A 69 29.02 -0.09 7.57
CA LEU A 69 30.16 -0.44 8.42
C LEU A 69 31.20 0.64 8.16
N GLY A 70 31.30 1.59 9.09
CA GLY A 70 32.28 2.67 9.02
C GLY A 70 33.70 2.08 8.91
N SER A 71 34.44 2.60 7.95
CA SER A 71 35.91 2.58 7.91
C SER A 71 36.44 3.83 8.61
#